data_AF-A0A2E2MZL3-F1
#
_entry.id   AF-A0A2E2MZL3-F1
#
_cell.length_a   1.000
_cell.length_b   1.000
_cell.length_c   1.000
_cell.angle_alpha   90.00
_cell.angle_beta   90.00
_cell.angle_gamma   90.00
#
_symmetry.space_group_name_H-M   'P 1'
#
loop_
_entity.id
_entity.type
_entity.pdbx_description
1 polymer ?
#
loop_
_entity_poly.entity_id
_entity_poly.type
_entity_poly.pdbx_seq_one_letter_code
_entity_poly.pdbx_strand_id
1 'polypeptide(L)'
;MSLIAYNVPTSETPAESIENNGFWPSIDPQDYRAAERVDGSITDARVAMALRVAMADINRQLADWQQDRQESGSTNIADVIAPDWMPPDSYALLYRRAVYATATASLMERYRDHSATGEGNERGEA
;
A
#
# COMPACT_ATOMS: atom_id res chain seq x y z
N MET A 1 -28.05 32.19 14.07
CA MET A 1 -26.84 31.46 14.47
C MET A 1 -26.17 30.96 13.20
N SER A 2 -25.00 31.50 12.84
CA SER A 2 -24.29 31.11 11.62
C SER A 2 -23.25 30.05 11.97
N LEU A 3 -23.35 28.86 11.39
CA LEU A 3 -22.34 27.82 11.46
C LEU A 3 -21.19 28.23 10.54
N ILE A 4 -20.03 28.57 11.11
CA ILE A 4 -18.80 28.72 10.33
C ILE A 4 -18.34 27.31 9.97
N ALA A 5 -18.58 26.91 8.72
CA ALA A 5 -17.94 25.74 8.15
C ALA A 5 -16.43 26.03 8.05
N TYR A 6 -15.63 25.36 8.88
CA TYR A 6 -14.18 25.40 8.78
C TYR A 6 -13.78 24.58 7.55
N ASN A 7 -13.76 25.21 6.38
CA ASN A 7 -13.19 24.63 5.17
C ASN A 7 -11.67 24.62 5.34
N VAL A 8 -11.14 23.55 5.92
CA VAL A 8 -9.70 23.26 5.86
C VAL A 8 -9.39 22.95 4.40
N PRO A 9 -8.60 23.77 3.68
CA PRO A 9 -8.15 23.37 2.36
C PRO A 9 -7.14 22.24 2.56
N THR A 10 -7.58 21.00 2.39
CA THR A 10 -6.69 19.86 2.14
C THR A 10 -6.12 20.05 0.73
N SER A 11 -5.16 20.95 0.60
CA SER A 11 -4.22 20.89 -0.53
C SER A 11 -3.23 19.76 -0.24
N GLU A 12 -3.72 18.52 -0.20
CA GLU A 12 -2.85 17.36 -0.33
C GLU A 12 -2.44 17.33 -1.80
N THR A 13 -1.22 17.81 -2.08
CA THR A 13 -0.55 17.53 -3.35
C THR A 13 -0.66 16.03 -3.59
N PRO A 14 -1.14 15.58 -4.77
CA PRO A 14 -1.26 14.16 -5.05
C PRO A 14 0.04 13.45 -4.69
N ALA A 15 -0.05 12.44 -3.82
CA ALA A 15 1.13 11.68 -3.43
C ALA A 15 1.80 11.12 -4.69
N GLU A 16 3.06 11.51 -4.91
CA GLU A 16 3.85 11.01 -6.03
C GLU A 16 3.98 9.48 -5.97
N SER A 17 4.11 8.86 -7.14
CA SER A 17 4.38 7.43 -7.27
C SER A 17 5.58 7.03 -6.40
N ILE A 18 5.42 5.92 -5.67
CA ILE A 18 6.48 5.38 -4.83
C ILE A 18 7.36 4.50 -5.72
N GLU A 19 8.54 5.04 -6.06
CA GLU A 19 9.54 4.31 -6.85
C GLU A 19 10.03 3.06 -6.14
N ASN A 20 10.23 2.00 -6.92
CA ASN A 20 10.75 0.73 -6.44
C ASN A 20 12.24 0.56 -6.80
N ASN A 21 12.78 -0.64 -6.66
CA ASN A 21 14.18 -0.98 -6.94
C ASN A 21 14.51 -1.12 -8.44
N GLY A 22 13.62 -0.72 -9.34
CA GLY A 22 13.78 -0.83 -10.79
C GLY A 22 13.47 -2.22 -11.37
N PHE A 23 13.39 -3.27 -10.55
CA PHE A 23 12.98 -4.60 -11.00
C PHE A 23 11.46 -4.78 -10.88
N TRP A 24 10.90 -4.43 -9.72
CA TRP A 24 9.46 -4.46 -9.45
C TRP A 24 8.78 -3.14 -9.86
N PRO A 25 7.46 -3.14 -10.14
CA PRO A 25 6.76 -1.92 -10.51
C PRO A 25 6.72 -0.92 -9.35
N SER A 26 6.78 0.37 -9.70
CA SER A 26 6.46 1.47 -8.80
C SER A 26 4.97 1.47 -8.46
N ILE A 27 4.62 2.02 -7.30
CA ILE A 27 3.26 1.96 -6.75
C ILE A 27 2.68 3.36 -6.64
N ASP A 28 1.57 3.60 -7.33
CA ASP A 28 0.77 4.81 -7.19
C ASP A 28 -0.16 4.70 -5.97
N PRO A 29 -0.06 5.62 -4.97
CA PRO A 29 -0.97 5.66 -3.83
C PRO A 29 -2.44 5.86 -4.19
N GLN A 30 -2.75 6.53 -5.31
CA GLN A 30 -4.12 6.75 -5.78
C GLN A 30 -4.74 5.47 -6.35
N ASP A 31 -3.97 4.69 -7.12
CA ASP A 31 -4.40 3.37 -7.60
C ASP A 31 -4.69 2.43 -6.43
N TYR A 32 -3.84 2.47 -5.39
CA TYR A 32 -4.06 1.72 -4.15
C TYR A 32 -5.36 2.13 -3.47
N ARG A 33 -5.59 3.44 -3.27
CA ARG A 33 -6.83 3.95 -2.65
C ARG A 33 -8.07 3.51 -3.43
N ALA A 34 -8.01 3.58 -4.76
CA ALA A 34 -9.11 3.18 -5.63
C ALA A 34 -9.38 1.66 -5.56
N ALA A 35 -8.32 0.84 -5.55
CA ALA A 35 -8.41 -0.62 -5.51
C ALA A 35 -8.95 -1.14 -4.16
N GLU A 36 -8.41 -0.63 -3.05
CA GLU A 36 -8.71 -1.11 -1.70
C GLU A 36 -9.87 -0.36 -1.03
N ARG A 37 -10.43 0.65 -1.71
CA ARG A 37 -11.51 1.51 -1.20
C ARG A 37 -11.16 2.19 0.13
N VAL A 38 -9.91 2.61 0.28
CA VAL A 38 -9.43 3.33 1.46
C VAL A 38 -10.06 4.71 1.51
N ASP A 39 -10.85 4.98 2.54
CA ASP A 39 -11.54 6.26 2.71
C ASP A 39 -10.59 7.43 2.99
N GLY A 40 -11.12 8.65 2.88
CA GLY A 40 -10.39 9.89 3.12
C GLY A 40 -10.02 10.17 4.59
N SER A 41 -10.41 9.31 5.54
CA SER A 41 -9.99 9.44 6.95
C SER A 41 -8.54 8.98 7.17
N ILE A 42 -8.02 8.12 6.28
CA ILE A 42 -6.60 7.77 6.25
C ILE A 42 -5.85 8.82 5.44
N THR A 43 -4.97 9.58 6.09
CA THR A 43 -4.17 10.64 5.45
C THR A 43 -3.18 10.09 4.43
N ASP A 44 -2.77 10.91 3.47
CA ASP A 44 -1.80 10.50 2.44
C ASP A 44 -0.46 10.06 3.04
N ALA A 45 -0.01 10.73 4.11
CA ALA A 45 1.21 10.33 4.82
C ALA A 45 1.12 8.91 5.40
N ARG A 46 -0.05 8.50 5.90
CA ARG A 46 -0.27 7.15 6.45
C ARG A 46 -0.29 6.10 5.35
N VAL A 47 -0.95 6.39 4.23
CA VAL A 47 -0.96 5.53 3.05
C VAL A 47 0.44 5.35 2.50
N ALA A 48 1.18 6.45 2.29
CA ALA A 48 2.53 6.40 1.75
C ALA A 48 3.49 5.62 2.65
N MET A 49 3.38 5.77 3.99
CA MET A 49 4.18 4.98 4.93
C MET A 49 3.83 3.49 4.85
N ALA A 50 2.54 3.14 4.87
CA ALA A 50 2.10 1.74 4.80
C ALA A 50 2.55 1.05 3.51
N LEU A 51 2.44 1.74 2.36
CA LEU A 51 2.89 1.24 1.07
C LEU A 51 4.40 1.05 1.03
N ARG A 52 5.20 2.00 1.51
CA ARG A 52 6.67 1.86 1.55
C ARG A 52 7.12 0.68 2.40
N VAL A 53 6.49 0.50 3.57
CA VAL A 53 6.79 -0.64 4.46
C VAL A 53 6.39 -1.96 3.81
N ALA A 54 5.19 -2.02 3.21
CA ALA A 54 4.73 -3.21 2.51
C ALA A 54 5.63 -3.56 1.32
N MET A 55 6.02 -2.58 0.49
CA MET A 55 6.96 -2.78 -0.61
C MET A 55 8.30 -3.32 -0.12
N ALA A 56 8.86 -2.75 0.95
CA ALA A 56 10.13 -3.21 1.51
C ALA A 56 10.04 -4.67 2.02
N ASP A 57 8.94 -5.03 2.69
CA ASP A 57 8.75 -6.39 3.18
C ASP A 57 8.54 -7.40 2.05
N ILE A 58 7.69 -7.10 1.06
CA ILE A 58 7.48 -7.98 -0.10
C ILE A 58 8.78 -8.13 -0.91
N ASN A 59 9.53 -7.04 -1.12
CA ASN A 59 10.84 -7.10 -1.78
C ASN A 59 11.82 -8.01 -1.03
N ARG A 60 11.85 -7.91 0.31
CA ARG A 60 12.69 -8.78 1.14
C ARG A 60 12.29 -10.25 1.01
N GLN A 61 10.99 -10.55 0.98
CA GLN A 61 10.50 -11.93 0.80
C GLN A 61 10.81 -12.50 -0.58
N LEU A 62 10.89 -11.65 -1.61
CA LEU A 62 11.14 -12.04 -2.99
C LEU A 62 12.59 -11.86 -3.44
N ALA A 63 13.51 -11.51 -2.53
CA ALA A 63 14.89 -11.13 -2.86
C ALA A 63 15.63 -12.25 -3.63
N ASP A 64 15.60 -13.48 -3.12
CA ASP A 64 16.27 -14.63 -3.75
C ASP A 64 15.68 -14.92 -5.13
N TRP A 65 14.35 -14.86 -5.26
CA TRP A 65 13.68 -15.07 -6.54
C TRP A 65 14.02 -13.99 -7.56
N GLN A 66 14.06 -12.72 -7.13
CA GLN A 66 14.49 -11.62 -7.98
C GLN A 66 15.94 -11.84 -8.45
N GLN A 67 16.84 -12.23 -7.55
CA GLN A 67 18.23 -12.50 -7.89
C GLN A 67 18.34 -13.60 -8.94
N ASP A 68 17.64 -14.73 -8.77
CA ASP A 68 17.63 -15.82 -9.74
C ASP A 68 17.17 -15.36 -11.14
N ARG A 69 16.15 -14.47 -11.20
CA ARG A 69 15.68 -13.91 -12.47
C ARG A 69 16.70 -12.98 -13.11
N GLN A 70 17.37 -12.16 -12.31
CA GLN A 70 18.42 -11.28 -12.79
C GLN A 70 19.64 -12.05 -13.30
N GLU A 71 20.04 -13.13 -12.62
CA GLU A 71 21.10 -14.03 -13.07
C GLU A 71 20.72 -14.77 -14.37
N SER A 72 19.43 -15.00 -14.59
CA SER A 72 18.92 -15.54 -15.86
C SER A 72 18.78 -14.51 -17.00
N GLY A 73 19.09 -13.24 -16.74
CA GLY A 73 19.14 -12.16 -17.73
C GLY A 73 17.94 -11.21 -17.76
N SER A 74 16.97 -11.36 -16.86
CA SER A 74 15.84 -10.41 -16.74
C SER A 74 16.28 -9.13 -16.02
N THR A 75 16.09 -7.97 -16.65
CA THR A 75 16.44 -6.67 -16.03
C THR A 75 15.32 -6.17 -15.12
N ASN A 76 14.08 -6.43 -15.49
CA ASN A 76 12.88 -6.09 -14.72
C ASN A 76 11.83 -7.20 -14.82
N ILE A 77 10.74 -7.07 -14.06
CA ILE A 77 9.69 -8.08 -13.99
C ILE A 77 8.98 -8.34 -15.33
N ALA A 78 8.92 -7.35 -16.23
CA ALA A 78 8.30 -7.51 -17.54
C ALA A 78 9.13 -8.37 -18.49
N ASP A 79 10.43 -8.56 -18.20
CA ASP A 79 11.30 -9.47 -18.96
C ASP A 79 11.09 -10.94 -18.55
N VAL A 80 10.39 -11.19 -17.43
CA VAL A 80 10.17 -12.54 -16.92
C VAL A 80 9.00 -13.19 -17.64
N ILE A 81 9.27 -14.27 -18.37
CA ILE A 81 8.25 -15.05 -19.07
C ILE A 81 7.40 -15.79 -18.04
N ALA A 82 6.10 -15.47 -17.99
CA ALA A 82 5.13 -16.22 -17.20
C ALA A 82 4.91 -17.62 -17.81
N PRO A 83 4.68 -18.66 -16.99
CA PRO A 83 4.30 -19.98 -17.49
C PRO A 83 2.99 -19.94 -18.28
N ASP A 84 2.81 -20.83 -19.26
CA ASP A 84 1.64 -20.85 -20.16
C ASP A 84 0.27 -20.97 -19.47
N TRP A 85 0.23 -21.48 -18.23
CA TRP A 85 -1.00 -21.59 -17.44
C TRP A 85 -1.37 -20.29 -16.71
N MET A 86 -0.47 -19.31 -16.69
CA MET A 86 -0.63 -18.03 -16.01
C MET A 86 -0.96 -16.94 -17.05
N PRO A 87 -1.93 -16.04 -16.78
CA PRO A 87 -2.18 -14.91 -17.67
C PRO A 87 -0.93 -14.02 -17.86
N PRO A 88 -0.81 -13.28 -18.97
CA PRO A 88 0.24 -12.27 -19.13
C PRO A 88 0.27 -11.27 -17.97
N ASP A 89 1.45 -10.72 -17.68
CA ASP A 89 1.69 -9.71 -16.63
C ASP A 89 1.32 -10.11 -15.19
N SER A 90 1.04 -11.39 -14.95
CA SER A 90 0.58 -11.87 -13.65
C SER A 90 1.57 -11.65 -12.52
N TYR A 91 2.89 -11.67 -12.77
CA TYR A 91 3.86 -11.42 -11.70
C TYR A 91 3.77 -9.98 -11.16
N ALA A 92 3.64 -8.99 -12.04
CA ALA A 92 3.45 -7.59 -11.64
C ALA A 92 2.11 -7.40 -10.91
N LEU A 93 1.04 -8.06 -11.38
CA LEU A 93 -0.27 -8.06 -10.72
C LEU A 93 -0.20 -8.67 -9.32
N LEU A 94 0.43 -9.83 -9.17
CA LEU A 94 0.57 -10.55 -7.89
C LEU A 94 1.42 -9.74 -6.91
N TYR A 95 2.50 -9.13 -7.39
CA TYR A 95 3.33 -8.22 -6.58
C TYR A 95 2.50 -7.05 -6.04
N ARG A 96 1.76 -6.34 -6.91
CA ARG A 96 0.91 -5.22 -6.50
C ARG A 96 -0.15 -5.66 -5.48
N ARG A 97 -0.81 -6.80 -5.74
CA ARG A 97 -1.78 -7.39 -4.81
C ARG A 97 -1.17 -7.69 -3.44
N ALA A 98 0.05 -8.25 -3.41
CA ALA A 98 0.74 -8.57 -2.16
C ALA A 98 1.05 -7.29 -1.37
N VAL A 99 1.60 -6.26 -2.04
CA VAL A 99 1.87 -4.96 -1.41
C VAL A 99 0.59 -4.32 -0.86
N TYR A 100 -0.49 -4.33 -1.64
CA TYR A 100 -1.76 -3.71 -1.25
C TYR A 100 -2.37 -4.43 -0.04
N ALA A 101 -2.43 -5.77 -0.06
CA ALA A 101 -2.96 -6.53 1.06
C ALA A 101 -2.18 -6.29 2.36
N THR A 102 -0.84 -6.27 2.28
CA THR A 102 0.03 -6.00 3.44
C THR A 102 -0.15 -4.58 3.98
N ALA A 103 -0.27 -3.59 3.09
CA ALA A 103 -0.53 -2.20 3.48
C ALA A 103 -1.91 -2.05 4.14
N THR A 104 -2.95 -2.63 3.55
CA THR A 104 -4.32 -2.62 4.09
C THR A 104 -4.37 -3.27 5.48
N ALA A 105 -3.76 -4.44 5.66
CA ALA A 105 -3.69 -5.12 6.95
C ALA A 105 -3.01 -4.24 8.02
N SER A 106 -1.87 -3.64 7.67
CA SER A 106 -1.11 -2.76 8.57
C SER A 106 -1.85 -1.48 8.97
N LEU A 107 -2.76 -0.98 8.11
CA LEU A 107 -3.60 0.17 8.41
C LEU A 107 -4.80 -0.23 9.28
N MET A 108 -5.43 -1.36 9.00
CA MET A 108 -6.57 -1.87 9.76
C MET A 108 -6.21 -2.27 11.20
N GLU A 109 -5.05 -2.89 11.42
CA GLU A 109 -4.57 -3.23 12.77
C GLU A 109 -4.42 -1.98 13.64
N ARG A 110 -3.75 -0.94 13.11
CA ARG A 110 -3.58 0.33 13.82
C ARG A 110 -4.90 1.04 14.09
N TYR A 111 -5.87 0.93 13.18
CA TYR A 111 -7.19 1.53 13.37
C TYR A 111 -7.95 0.82 14.50
N ARG A 112 -7.87 -0.52 14.59
CA ARG A 112 -8.47 -1.31 15.67
C ARG A 112 -7.90 -0.93 17.04
N ASP A 113 -6.59 -0.76 17.14
CA ASP A 113 -5.93 -0.33 18.39
C ASP A 113 -6.37 1.09 18.81
N HIS A 114 -6.55 1.99 17.84
CA HIS A 114 -7.04 3.34 18.13
C HIS A 114 -8.51 3.36 18.57
N SER A 115 -9.40 2.55 17.99
CA SER A 115 -10.80 2.44 18.44
C SER A 115 -10.92 1.84 19.84
N ALA A 116 -10.09 0.85 20.18
CA ALA A 116 -10.13 0.18 21.48
C ALA A 116 -9.73 1.09 22.67
N THR A 117 -8.91 2.11 22.42
CA THR A 117 -8.53 3.10 23.45
C THR A 117 -9.55 4.23 23.63
N GLY A 118 -10.50 4.39 22.69
CA GLY A 118 -11.60 5.36 22.79
C GLY A 118 -12.80 4.87 23.60
N GLU A 119 -13.21 3.61 23.42
CA GLU A 119 -14.39 3.05 24.13
C GLU A 119 -14.12 2.70 25.61
N GLY A 120 -12.85 2.64 26.03
CA GLY A 120 -12.47 2.35 27.42
C GLY A 120 -12.76 3.48 28.41
N ASN A 121 -12.99 4.71 27.94
CA ASN A 121 -13.18 5.88 28.81
C ASN A 121 -14.66 6.20 29.14
N GLU A 122 -15.64 5.55 28.50
CA GLU A 122 -17.08 5.82 28.73
C GLU A 122 -17.78 4.86 29.71
N ARG A 123 -17.09 3.86 30.29
CA ARG A 123 -17.69 2.94 31.28
C ARG A 123 -17.16 3.10 32.71
N GLY A 124 -16.56 4.25 33.02
CA GLY A 124 -15.89 4.51 34.30
C GLY A 124 -16.62 5.44 35.27
N GLU A 125 -17.91 5.69 35.12
CA GLU A 125 -18.70 6.47 36.09
C GLU A 125 -20.00 5.73 36.44
N ALA A 126 -19.94 4.94 37.52
CA ALA A 126 -21.09 4.41 38.25
C ALA A 126 -20.81 4.49 39.75
#